data_AF-A0A6G3MLX2-F1
#
_entry.id   AF-A0A6G3MLX2-F1
#
_cell.length_a   1.000
_cell.length_b   1.000
_cell.length_c   1.000
_cell.angle_alpha   90.00
_cell.angle_beta   90.00
_cell.angle_gamma   90.00
#
_symmetry.space_group_name_H-M   'P 1'
#
loop_
_entity.id
_entity.type
_entity.pdbx_description
1 polymer ?
#
loop_
_entity_poly.entity_id
_entity_poly.type
_entity_poly.pdbx_seq_one_letter_code
_entity_poly.pdbx_strand_id
1 'polypeptide(L)'
;IESIKILQSDEGKHLRMRHQRVVCDVRKCINQLGLTHLHSTSHIIPIIIGDSYLCNKISKFLMDYHNIYVQSINYPTVKTGTERLRIIPTPGHDKQSCENLFKSLIFAFEYVGLKPQPSKCKNDLCKCVHASTDNLRCANNTLKIFL
;
A
#
# COMPACT_ATOMS: atom_id res chain seq x y z
N ILE A 1 17.33 -7.20 23.50
CA ILE A 1 16.12 -7.03 24.34
C ILE A 1 15.67 -5.56 24.39
N GLU A 2 16.55 -4.58 24.10
CA GLU A 2 16.21 -3.15 24.15
C GLU A 2 15.05 -2.73 23.23
N SER A 3 15.00 -3.24 22.00
CA SER A 3 13.88 -2.99 21.08
C SER A 3 12.52 -3.44 21.64
N ILE A 4 12.48 -4.56 22.38
CA ILE A 4 11.25 -5.06 23.00
C ILE A 4 10.78 -4.09 24.08
N LYS A 5 11.69 -3.59 24.92
CA LYS A 5 11.37 -2.62 25.97
C LYS A 5 10.80 -1.33 25.38
N ILE A 6 11.42 -0.82 24.32
CA ILE A 6 10.94 0.40 23.61
C ILE A 6 9.56 0.16 23.01
N LEU A 7 9.34 -0.98 22.34
CA LEU A 7 8.04 -1.27 21.74
C LEU A 7 6.93 -1.48 22.79
N GLN A 8 7.26 -1.93 23.99
CA GLN A 8 6.31 -2.07 25.11
C GLN A 8 6.00 -0.74 25.81
N SER A 9 6.86 0.28 25.67
CA SER A 9 6.69 1.59 26.31
C SER A 9 5.68 2.50 25.58
N ASP A 10 5.45 3.69 26.12
CA ASP A 10 4.62 4.72 25.48
C ASP A 10 5.22 5.23 24.16
N GLU A 11 6.54 5.22 24.04
CA GLU A 11 7.22 5.50 22.77
C GLU A 11 6.78 4.49 21.69
N GLY A 12 6.78 3.19 22.03
CA GLY A 12 6.28 2.14 21.17
C GLY A 12 4.82 2.33 20.76
N LYS A 13 3.96 2.79 21.67
CA LYS A 13 2.57 3.14 21.35
C LYS A 13 2.51 4.30 20.35
N HIS A 14 3.31 5.34 20.54
CA HIS A 14 3.37 6.48 19.62
C HIS A 14 3.88 6.07 18.23
N LEU A 15 4.92 5.23 18.16
CA LEU A 15 5.46 4.68 16.93
C LEU A 15 4.39 3.87 16.16
N ARG A 16 3.60 3.04 16.85
CA ARG A 16 2.49 2.30 16.23
C ARG A 16 1.39 3.22 15.72
N MET A 17 0.99 4.25 16.48
CA MET A 17 0.00 5.22 16.02
C MET A 17 0.47 5.97 14.77
N ARG A 18 1.74 6.43 14.77
CA ARG A 18 2.35 7.09 13.62
C ARG A 18 2.43 6.16 12.42
N HIS A 19 2.86 4.92 12.61
CA HIS A 19 2.90 3.89 11.57
C HIS A 19 1.54 3.74 10.88
N GLN A 20 0.46 3.57 11.67
CA GLN A 20 -0.88 3.38 11.13
C GLN A 20 -1.41 4.62 10.40
N ARG A 21 -1.05 5.84 10.85
CA ARG A 21 -1.37 7.07 10.12
C ARG A 21 -0.72 7.09 8.74
N VAL A 22 0.59 6.82 8.67
CA VAL A 22 1.32 6.77 7.38
C VAL A 22 0.73 5.71 6.46
N VAL A 23 0.41 4.51 6.97
CA VAL A 23 -0.24 3.44 6.19
C VAL A 23 -1.59 3.90 5.64
N CYS A 24 -2.39 4.60 6.44
CA CYS A 24 -3.69 5.12 6.04
C CYS A 24 -3.56 6.16 4.91
N ASP A 25 -2.60 7.07 5.03
CA ASP A 25 -2.33 8.10 4.02
C ASP A 25 -1.87 7.47 2.71
N VAL A 26 -0.96 6.48 2.77
CA VAL A 26 -0.52 5.73 1.59
C VAL A 26 -1.67 5.00 0.90
N ARG A 27 -2.56 4.36 1.66
CA ARG A 27 -3.76 3.72 1.11
C ARG A 27 -4.69 4.72 0.42
N LYS A 28 -4.94 5.86 1.05
CA LYS A 28 -5.81 6.91 0.47
C LYS A 28 -5.27 7.37 -0.88
N CYS A 29 -3.97 7.61 -0.98
CA CYS A 29 -3.36 8.03 -2.24
C CYS A 29 -3.40 6.94 -3.31
N ILE A 30 -3.11 5.68 -2.96
CA ILE A 30 -3.25 4.54 -3.90
C ILE A 30 -4.69 4.42 -4.41
N ASN A 31 -5.69 4.61 -3.54
CA ASN A 31 -7.10 4.64 -3.92
C ASN A 31 -7.43 5.80 -4.86
N GLN A 32 -6.95 7.01 -4.56
CA GLN A 32 -7.16 8.19 -5.40
C GLN A 32 -6.56 8.03 -6.80
N LEU A 33 -5.44 7.31 -6.91
CA LEU A 33 -4.82 6.98 -8.21
C LEU A 33 -5.56 5.88 -8.97
N GLY A 34 -6.51 5.17 -8.35
CA GLY A 34 -7.14 4.02 -8.99
C GLY A 34 -6.19 2.84 -9.17
N LEU A 35 -5.20 2.68 -8.29
CA LEU A 35 -4.35 1.50 -8.31
C LEU A 35 -5.06 0.35 -7.60
N THR A 36 -5.12 -0.80 -8.26
CA THR A 36 -5.73 -2.00 -7.69
C THR A 36 -4.84 -2.54 -6.58
N HIS A 37 -5.36 -2.63 -5.37
CA HIS A 37 -4.65 -3.18 -4.21
C HIS A 37 -5.60 -4.07 -3.41
N LEU A 38 -5.05 -5.04 -2.65
CA LEU A 38 -5.89 -5.86 -1.77
C LEU A 38 -6.22 -5.08 -0.49
N HIS A 39 -7.49 -4.99 -0.16
CA HIS A 39 -7.93 -4.47 1.14
C HIS A 39 -7.40 -5.37 2.25
N SER A 40 -6.71 -4.76 3.22
CA SER A 40 -6.21 -5.44 4.41
C SER A 40 -6.17 -4.47 5.58
N THR A 41 -6.34 -4.99 6.80
CA THR A 41 -6.14 -4.25 8.05
C THR A 41 -4.66 -4.17 8.47
N SER A 42 -3.78 -4.88 7.76
CA SER A 42 -2.33 -4.89 8.01
C SER A 42 -1.67 -3.56 7.64
N HIS A 43 -0.38 -3.40 7.93
CA HIS A 43 0.45 -2.30 7.44
C HIS A 43 1.04 -2.55 6.04
N ILE A 44 0.92 -3.78 5.53
CA ILE A 44 1.39 -4.14 4.19
C ILE A 44 0.33 -3.72 3.16
N ILE A 45 0.76 -3.04 2.10
CA ILE A 45 -0.10 -2.58 1.01
C ILE A 45 0.35 -3.24 -0.30
N PRO A 46 -0.35 -4.30 -0.74
CA PRO A 46 -0.03 -5.00 -1.98
C PRO A 46 -0.71 -4.35 -3.18
N ILE A 47 0.05 -3.79 -4.13
CA ILE A 47 -0.48 -3.28 -5.41
C ILE A 47 -0.42 -4.40 -6.44
N ILE A 48 -1.56 -4.81 -6.98
CA ILE A 48 -1.67 -5.90 -7.94
C ILE A 48 -1.24 -5.41 -9.33
N ILE A 49 -0.32 -6.14 -9.95
CA ILE A 49 0.13 -5.92 -11.33
C ILE A 49 -0.36 -7.06 -12.23
N GLY A 50 -0.30 -8.31 -11.75
CA GLY A 50 -0.78 -9.50 -12.46
C GLY A 50 0.15 -10.02 -13.55
N ASP A 51 1.33 -9.42 -13.73
CA ASP A 51 2.37 -9.88 -14.64
C ASP A 51 3.75 -9.72 -13.99
N SER A 52 4.55 -10.79 -14.00
CA SER A 52 5.85 -10.82 -13.32
C SER A 52 6.90 -9.92 -13.98
N TYR A 53 6.88 -9.83 -15.31
CA TYR A 53 7.81 -9.00 -16.07
C TYR A 53 7.53 -7.52 -15.84
N LEU A 54 6.26 -7.10 -15.91
CA LEU A 54 5.85 -5.72 -15.62
C LEU A 54 6.14 -5.35 -14.16
N CYS A 55 5.86 -6.25 -13.21
CA CYS A 55 6.12 -6.03 -11.79
C CYS A 55 7.62 -5.76 -11.53
N ASN A 56 8.51 -6.56 -12.13
CA ASN A 56 9.95 -6.37 -12.04
C ASN A 56 10.42 -5.09 -12.74
N LYS A 57 9.85 -4.77 -13.91
CA LYS A 57 10.20 -3.57 -14.67
C LYS A 57 9.82 -2.29 -13.91
N ILE A 58 8.65 -2.26 -13.27
CA ILE A 58 8.23 -1.15 -12.39
C ILE A 58 9.17 -1.03 -11.19
N SER A 59 9.45 -2.13 -10.49
CA SER A 59 10.36 -2.15 -9.34
C SER A 59 11.75 -1.60 -9.71
N LYS A 60 12.29 -2.06 -10.84
CA LYS A 60 13.58 -1.59 -11.36
C LYS A 60 13.54 -0.11 -11.75
N PHE A 61 12.49 0.34 -12.42
CA PHE A 61 12.33 1.75 -12.81
C PHE A 61 12.29 2.68 -11.59
N LEU A 62 11.53 2.31 -10.55
CA LEU A 62 11.46 3.07 -9.30
C LEU A 62 12.83 3.17 -8.63
N MET A 63 13.61 2.09 -8.64
CA MET A 63 14.96 2.08 -8.08
C MET A 63 15.92 2.94 -8.91
N ASP A 64 16.00 2.69 -10.21
CA ASP A 64 17.02 3.28 -11.09
C ASP A 64 16.81 4.79 -11.30
N TYR A 65 15.56 5.25 -11.43
CA TYR A 65 15.24 6.64 -11.77
C TYR A 65 14.75 7.49 -10.60
N HIS A 66 14.20 6.87 -9.56
CA HIS A 66 13.62 7.57 -8.42
C HIS A 66 14.29 7.25 -7.10
N ASN A 67 15.26 6.33 -7.07
CA ASN A 67 15.92 5.84 -5.86
C ASN A 67 14.92 5.31 -4.82
N ILE A 68 13.84 4.67 -5.30
CA ILE A 68 12.78 4.08 -4.47
C ILE A 68 12.81 2.57 -4.64
N TYR A 69 13.16 1.87 -3.57
CA TYR A 69 13.10 0.42 -3.54
C TYR A 69 11.70 -0.08 -3.16
N VAL A 70 11.03 -0.76 -4.09
CA VAL A 70 9.78 -1.51 -3.84
C VAL A 70 9.95 -2.94 -4.31
N GLN A 71 9.68 -3.90 -3.43
CA GLN A 71 9.86 -5.31 -3.76
C GLN A 71 8.74 -5.81 -4.67
N SER A 72 9.10 -6.34 -5.83
CA SER A 72 8.22 -7.18 -6.65
C SER A 72 8.09 -8.57 -6.04
N ILE A 73 6.86 -9.04 -5.86
CA ILE A 73 6.55 -10.39 -5.37
C ILE A 73 5.93 -11.17 -6.52
N ASN A 74 6.65 -12.20 -6.98
CA ASN A 74 6.28 -13.04 -8.11
C ASN A 74 6.23 -14.53 -7.69
N TYR A 75 5.95 -15.42 -8.64
CA TYR A 75 6.10 -16.87 -8.47
C TYR A 75 7.53 -17.23 -8.00
N PRO A 76 7.73 -18.21 -7.10
CA PRO A 76 6.75 -19.12 -6.49
C PRO A 76 6.03 -18.57 -5.25
N THR A 77 6.38 -17.37 -4.77
CA THR A 77 5.83 -16.78 -3.54
C THR A 77 4.34 -16.46 -3.65
N VAL A 78 3.89 -16.08 -4.85
CA VAL A 78 2.48 -15.86 -5.17
C VAL A 78 2.11 -16.62 -6.44
N LYS A 79 0.81 -16.93 -6.61
CA LYS A 79 0.31 -17.59 -7.82
C LYS A 79 0.54 -16.70 -9.03
N THR A 80 0.85 -17.31 -10.18
CA THR A 80 0.91 -16.62 -11.47
C THR A 80 -0.39 -15.87 -11.76
N GLY A 81 -0.29 -14.64 -12.26
CA GLY A 81 -1.42 -13.72 -12.45
C GLY A 81 -1.81 -12.92 -11.21
N THR A 82 -1.14 -13.13 -10.07
CA THR A 82 -1.36 -12.36 -8.82
C THR A 82 -0.10 -11.66 -8.31
N GLU A 83 0.84 -11.44 -9.24
CA GLU A 83 2.08 -10.69 -9.01
C GLU A 83 1.77 -9.27 -8.58
N ARG A 84 2.57 -8.79 -7.63
CA ARG A 84 2.24 -7.56 -6.91
C ARG A 84 3.49 -6.87 -6.38
N LEU A 85 3.40 -5.56 -6.26
CA LEU A 85 4.37 -4.75 -5.54
C LEU A 85 4.01 -4.71 -4.06
N ARG A 86 4.99 -4.95 -3.19
CA ARG A 86 4.81 -4.94 -1.73
C ARG A 86 5.30 -3.61 -1.16
N ILE A 87 4.37 -2.72 -0.83
CA ILE A 87 4.68 -1.47 -0.13
C ILE A 87 4.56 -1.69 1.37
N ILE A 88 5.59 -1.29 2.11
CA ILE A 88 5.67 -1.38 3.57
C ILE A 88 6.06 0.00 4.11
N PRO A 89 5.09 0.89 4.35
CA PRO A 89 5.38 2.18 4.95
C PRO A 89 5.96 1.99 6.35
N THR A 90 6.82 2.89 6.80
CA THR A 90 7.38 2.90 8.16
C THR A 90 7.00 4.22 8.84
N PRO A 91 7.08 4.33 10.18
CA PRO A 91 6.86 5.61 10.87
C PRO A 91 7.77 6.74 10.36
N GLY A 92 8.93 6.42 9.80
CA GLY A 92 9.91 7.38 9.30
C GLY A 92 9.52 8.03 7.97
N HIS A 93 8.62 7.43 7.20
CA HIS A 93 8.15 8.05 5.96
C HIS A 93 7.23 9.22 6.28
N ASP A 94 7.67 10.42 5.89
CA ASP A 94 6.89 11.64 6.01
C ASP A 94 5.96 11.83 4.80
N LYS A 95 5.16 12.89 4.84
CA LYS A 95 4.22 13.23 3.76
C LYS A 95 4.94 13.42 2.43
N GLN A 96 6.12 14.05 2.44
CA GLN A 96 6.91 14.29 1.24
C GLN A 96 7.39 12.99 0.59
N SER A 97 7.87 12.03 1.39
CA SER A 97 8.25 10.70 0.93
C SER A 97 7.07 9.97 0.29
N CYS A 98 5.89 10.09 0.89
CA CYS A 98 4.67 9.51 0.33
C CYS A 98 4.31 10.15 -1.02
N GLU A 99 4.29 11.48 -1.10
CA GLU A 99 4.03 12.21 -2.35
C GLU A 99 5.03 11.86 -3.46
N ASN A 100 6.31 11.74 -3.11
CA ASN A 100 7.37 11.34 -4.04
C ASN A 100 7.15 9.90 -4.53
N LEU A 101 6.78 8.97 -3.64
CA LEU A 101 6.42 7.60 -4.01
C LEU A 101 5.23 7.58 -4.99
N PHE A 102 4.18 8.36 -4.75
CA PHE A 102 3.01 8.38 -5.63
C PHE A 102 3.34 8.93 -7.02
N LYS A 103 4.03 10.06 -7.10
CA LYS A 103 4.47 10.63 -8.39
C LYS A 103 5.31 9.62 -9.17
N SER A 104 6.27 8.99 -8.49
CA SER A 104 7.15 7.98 -9.09
C SER A 104 6.39 6.74 -9.56
N LEU A 105 5.38 6.30 -8.81
CA LEU A 105 4.51 5.19 -9.22
C LEU A 105 3.72 5.51 -10.49
N ILE A 106 3.17 6.73 -10.62
CA ILE A 106 2.47 7.14 -11.85
C ILE A 106 3.42 7.05 -13.05
N PHE A 107 4.61 7.64 -12.95
CA PHE A 107 5.60 7.59 -14.02
C PHE A 107 6.00 6.16 -14.36
N ALA A 108 6.21 5.31 -13.36
CA ALA A 108 6.59 3.92 -13.58
C ALA A 108 5.48 3.12 -14.29
N PHE A 109 4.22 3.36 -13.95
CA PHE A 109 3.07 2.71 -14.59
C PHE A 109 2.90 3.19 -16.04
N GLU A 110 3.01 4.49 -16.27
CA GLU A 110 2.99 5.07 -17.64
C GLU A 110 4.13 4.52 -18.49
N TYR A 111 5.33 4.41 -17.93
CA TYR A 111 6.51 3.86 -18.62
C TYR A 111 6.31 2.41 -19.09
N VAL A 112 5.56 1.60 -18.35
CA VAL A 112 5.23 0.22 -18.75
C VAL A 112 3.94 0.12 -19.55
N GLY A 113 3.29 1.24 -19.89
CA GLY A 113 2.05 1.28 -20.65
C GLY A 113 0.81 0.86 -19.85
N LEU A 114 0.90 0.79 -18.51
CA LEU A 114 -0.25 0.54 -17.64
C LEU A 114 -0.94 1.85 -17.30
N LYS A 115 -2.25 1.91 -17.51
CA LYS A 115 -3.07 3.02 -17.02
C LYS A 115 -3.62 2.65 -15.64
N PRO A 116 -3.46 3.51 -14.62
CA PRO A 116 -4.22 3.37 -13.38
C PRO A 116 -5.71 3.35 -13.72
N GLN A 117 -6.40 2.27 -13.39
CA GLN A 117 -7.82 2.14 -13.66
C GLN A 117 -8.56 2.41 -12.36
N PRO A 118 -9.19 3.59 -12.17
CA PRO A 118 -10.07 3.78 -11.03
C PRO A 118 -11.07 2.64 -11.03
N SER A 119 -11.10 1.89 -9.93
CA SER A 119 -11.97 0.72 -9.77
C SER A 119 -13.40 1.16 -10.01
N LYS A 120 -13.92 0.94 -11.23
CA LYS A 120 -15.33 1.14 -11.55
C LYS A 120 -16.06 -0.09 -11.04
N CYS A 121 -16.69 0.03 -9.87
CA CYS A 121 -17.69 -0.95 -9.47
C CYS A 121 -18.87 -0.84 -10.46
N LYS A 122 -19.16 -1.91 -11.22
CA LYS A 122 -20.30 -1.97 -12.16
C LYS A 122 -21.56 -2.58 -11.52
N ASN A 123 -21.64 -2.64 -10.19
CA ASN A 123 -22.71 -3.35 -9.52
C ASN A 123 -23.25 -2.51 -8.35
N ASP A 124 -24.46 -1.95 -8.51
CA ASP A 124 -25.15 -1.12 -7.52
C ASP A 124 -25.55 -1.90 -6.24
N LEU A 125 -25.24 -3.21 -6.19
CA LEU A 125 -25.47 -4.13 -5.07
C LEU A 125 -24.17 -4.66 -4.42
N CYS A 126 -22.98 -4.23 -4.87
CA CYS A 126 -21.71 -4.70 -4.30
C CYS A 126 -21.44 -3.99 -2.96
N LYS A 127 -21.39 -4.74 -1.85
CA LYS A 127 -20.83 -4.30 -0.55
C LYS A 127 -19.29 -4.22 -0.59
N CYS A 128 -18.76 -3.72 -1.69
CA CYS A 128 -17.35 -3.71 -2.00
C CYS A 128 -16.91 -2.28 -1.73
N VAL A 129 -16.11 -2.07 -0.68
CA VAL A 129 -15.63 -0.76 -0.16
C VAL A 129 -14.81 -0.04 -1.23
N HIS A 130 -15.50 0.49 -2.23
CA HIS A 130 -14.99 1.50 -3.13
C HIS A 130 -15.11 2.78 -2.34
N ALA A 131 -13.97 3.31 -1.89
CA ALA A 131 -13.90 4.60 -1.23
C ALA A 131 -14.16 5.72 -2.25
N SER A 132 -15.39 5.79 -2.77
CA SER A 132 -15.99 7.00 -3.29
C SER A 132 -16.51 7.78 -2.09
N THR A 133 -15.80 8.85 -1.75
CA THR A 133 -16.28 10.07 -1.09
C THR A 133 -17.41 9.93 -0.06
N ASP A 134 -17.06 10.39 1.15
CA ASP A 134 -17.94 10.75 2.27
C ASP A 134 -18.20 9.67 3.33
N ASN A 135 -17.62 9.95 4.50
CA ASN A 135 -17.99 9.51 5.84
C ASN A 135 -18.79 8.20 5.94
N LEU A 136 -18.10 7.08 6.23
CA LEU A 136 -18.73 6.03 7.03
C LEU A 136 -17.68 5.23 7.84
N ARG A 137 -17.64 5.57 9.12
CA ARG A 137 -17.39 4.70 10.28
C ARG A 137 -16.04 3.95 10.29
N CYS A 138 -15.13 4.48 11.10
CA CYS A 138 -14.40 3.65 12.06
C CYS A 138 -15.37 2.62 12.64
N ALA A 139 -15.32 1.38 12.15
CA ALA A 139 -16.00 0.29 12.79
C ALA A 139 -15.31 0.09 14.15
N ASN A 140 -15.98 0.55 15.20
CA ASN A 140 -15.88 -0.06 16.52
C ASN A 140 -16.11 -1.55 16.35
N ASN A 141 -15.03 -2.30 16.20
CA ASN A 141 -15.03 -3.74 16.38
C ASN A 141 -13.78 -4.05 17.19
N THR A 142 -14.02 -4.13 18.49
CA THR A 142 -13.24 -4.80 19.53
C THR A 142 -11.93 -5.40 19.00
N LEU A 143 -10.85 -4.63 19.13
CA LEU A 143 -9.49 -5.15 19.03
C LEU A 143 -9.31 -6.18 20.15
N LYS A 144 -9.63 -7.43 19.85
CA LYS A 144 -8.97 -8.57 20.48
C LYS A 144 -7.51 -8.48 20.06
N ILE A 145 -6.72 -7.89 20.95
CA ILE A 145 -5.27 -8.00 20.98
C ILE A 145 -4.97 -9.50 21.01
N PHE A 146 -4.45 -10.03 19.91
CA PHE A 146 -3.62 -11.23 19.96
C PHE A 146 -2.19 -10.76 19.71
N LEU A 147 -1.38 -10.94 20.77
CA LEU A 147 0.01 -10.57 21.01
C LEU A 147 0.24 -9.09 21.38
#